data_AF-A0A2T7NVR1-F1
#
_entry.id   AF-A0A2T7NVR1-F1
#
_cell.length_a   1.000
_cell.length_b   1.000
_cell.length_c   1.000
_cell.angle_alpha   90.00
_cell.angle_beta   90.00
_cell.angle_gamma   90.00
#
_symmetry.space_group_name_H-M   'P 1'
#
loop_
_entity.id
_entity.type
_entity.pdbx_description
1 polymer ?
#
loop_
_entity_poly.entity_id
_entity_poly.type
_entity_poly.pdbx_seq_one_letter_code
_entity_poly.pdbx_strand_id
1 'polypeptide(L)'
;MLLWGDCEKGEKKIQANRLEPVSRDEPDSADGTTKKLPSSHKMAALLKGNISRIISMSDEDLQVLADADTTELAQDLGESMVYAQSLQEACQRHLDDRVQTRKAIDLLRLYSKAHSISPYVETESSKKRCHSRDISSYS
;
A
#
# COMPACT_ATOMS: atom_id res chain seq x y z
N MET A 1 48.26 -49.78 -11.85
CA MET A 1 48.14 -48.49 -11.16
C MET A 1 46.71 -47.99 -11.34
N LEU A 2 45.92 -48.07 -10.27
CA LEU A 2 44.66 -47.34 -9.95
C LEU A 2 43.62 -47.25 -11.09
N LEU A 3 42.75 -48.25 -11.28
CA LEU A 3 41.50 -48.49 -10.52
C LEU A 3 40.68 -47.20 -10.30
N TRP A 4 39.80 -46.86 -11.26
CA TRP A 4 38.67 -45.98 -11.00
C TRP A 4 37.68 -46.75 -10.13
N GLY A 5 37.83 -46.60 -8.82
CA GLY A 5 36.90 -47.15 -7.84
C GLY A 5 35.60 -46.37 -7.87
N ASP A 6 34.49 -47.12 -7.95
CA ASP A 6 33.18 -46.69 -7.49
C ASP A 6 33.27 -46.11 -6.07
N CYS A 7 32.59 -44.99 -5.81
CA CYS A 7 32.22 -44.63 -4.44
C CYS A 7 30.89 -43.86 -4.43
N GLU A 8 29.85 -44.65 -4.19
CA GLU A 8 28.68 -44.41 -3.36
C GLU A 8 28.18 -42.97 -3.08
N LYS A 9 26.93 -42.77 -3.50
CA LYS A 9 25.79 -42.51 -2.61
C LYS A 9 25.92 -41.31 -1.67
N GLY A 10 25.48 -40.16 -2.17
CA GLY A 10 25.08 -39.01 -1.37
C GLY A 10 23.60 -38.68 -1.58
N GLU A 11 22.70 -39.52 -1.07
CA GLU A 11 21.30 -39.13 -0.91
C GLU A 11 21.17 -38.08 0.20
N LYS A 12 20.47 -36.99 -0.12
CA LYS A 12 19.62 -36.18 0.78
C LYS A 12 20.33 -35.41 1.89
N LYS A 13 20.42 -34.09 1.68
CA LYS A 13 19.53 -33.14 2.37
C LYS A 13 19.79 -31.77 1.76
N ILE A 14 18.99 -31.40 0.76
CA ILE A 14 18.62 -30.00 0.67
C ILE A 14 17.88 -29.77 1.98
N GLN A 15 18.57 -29.10 2.90
CA GLN A 15 17.96 -28.51 4.07
C GLN A 15 16.89 -27.59 3.48
N ALA A 16 15.66 -28.09 3.44
CA ALA A 16 14.51 -27.22 3.38
C ALA A 16 14.74 -26.25 4.54
N ASN A 17 15.07 -25.00 4.20
CA ASN A 17 14.79 -23.91 5.10
C ASN A 17 13.30 -24.02 5.33
N ARG A 18 13.01 -24.72 6.43
CA ARG A 18 11.76 -24.73 7.14
C ARG A 18 11.36 -23.27 7.17
N LEU A 19 10.40 -22.95 6.31
CA LEU A 19 9.46 -21.89 6.60
C LEU A 19 8.97 -22.26 7.99
N GLU A 20 9.55 -21.60 9.01
CA GLU A 20 8.84 -21.46 10.25
C GLU A 20 7.51 -20.83 9.81
N PRO A 21 6.36 -21.50 9.95
CA PRO A 21 5.15 -20.74 10.11
C PRO A 21 5.42 -19.94 11.37
N VAL A 22 5.81 -18.66 11.20
CA VAL A 22 5.59 -17.67 12.25
C VAL A 22 4.14 -17.89 12.61
N SER A 23 3.93 -18.51 13.77
CA SER A 23 2.66 -18.63 14.43
C SER A 23 2.14 -17.22 14.43
N ARG A 24 1.25 -16.94 13.48
CA ARG A 24 0.54 -15.69 13.42
C ARG A 24 -0.30 -15.76 14.68
N ASP A 25 0.13 -15.00 15.68
CA ASP A 25 -0.51 -14.92 16.97
C ASP A 25 -2.02 -14.86 16.74
N GLU A 26 -2.71 -15.84 17.30
CA GLU A 26 -4.14 -15.78 17.53
C GLU A 26 -4.41 -14.38 18.11
N PRO A 27 -5.22 -13.53 17.46
CA PRO A 27 -5.77 -12.40 18.17
C PRO A 27 -6.66 -12.99 19.27
N ASP A 28 -6.20 -12.82 20.50
CA ASP A 28 -6.98 -13.07 21.71
C ASP A 28 -8.39 -12.51 21.54
N SER A 29 -9.32 -13.35 21.98
CA SER A 29 -10.71 -13.07 22.23
C SER A 29 -10.91 -11.70 22.88
N ALA A 30 -11.27 -10.69 22.09
CA ALA A 30 -11.97 -9.53 22.60
C ALA A 30 -13.48 -9.80 22.55
N ASP A 31 -13.92 -10.61 23.51
CA ASP A 31 -15.31 -10.58 23.99
C ASP A 31 -15.61 -9.18 24.55
N GLY A 32 -16.86 -8.75 24.36
CA GLY A 32 -17.44 -7.63 25.07
C GLY A 32 -17.26 -6.28 24.39
N THR A 33 -18.21 -5.94 23.51
CA THR A 33 -18.90 -4.62 23.46
C THR A 33 -18.12 -3.48 24.13
N THR A 34 -16.98 -3.08 23.57
CA THR A 34 -16.38 -1.81 23.96
C THR A 34 -17.19 -0.76 23.23
N LYS A 35 -17.98 -0.03 24.02
CA LYS A 35 -18.81 1.08 23.58
C LYS A 35 -17.87 2.13 22.97
N LYS A 36 -17.52 1.99 21.68
CA LYS A 36 -16.79 2.99 20.87
C LYS A 36 -17.69 4.18 20.53
N LEU A 37 -18.70 4.44 21.36
CA LEU A 37 -19.78 5.40 21.14
C LEU A 37 -19.37 6.88 21.32
N PRO A 38 -18.39 7.29 22.16
CA PRO A 38 -18.15 8.73 22.35
C PRO A 38 -17.36 9.38 21.19
N SER A 39 -16.54 8.61 20.46
CA SER A 39 -15.71 9.17 19.39
C SER A 39 -16.45 9.27 18.05
N SER A 40 -17.20 8.22 17.68
CA SER A 40 -17.99 8.18 16.44
C SER A 40 -19.05 9.29 16.42
N HIS A 41 -19.76 9.51 17.54
CA HIS A 41 -20.77 10.57 17.66
C HIS A 41 -20.19 11.97 17.43
N LYS A 42 -19.02 12.26 18.03
CA LYS A 42 -18.32 13.53 17.82
C LYS A 42 -17.94 13.71 16.35
N MET A 43 -17.45 12.66 15.69
CA MET A 43 -17.07 12.71 14.28
C MET A 43 -18.30 12.86 13.37
N ALA A 44 -19.39 12.17 13.68
CA ALA A 44 -20.66 12.29 12.97
C ALA A 44 -21.21 13.71 13.04
N ALA A 45 -21.16 14.35 14.22
CA ALA A 45 -21.56 15.75 14.39
C ALA A 45 -20.70 16.70 13.54
N LEU A 46 -19.39 16.42 13.42
CA LEU A 46 -18.49 17.20 12.57
C LEU A 46 -18.83 17.06 11.07
N LEU A 47 -19.15 15.84 10.63
CA LEU A 47 -19.53 15.56 9.24
C LEU A 47 -20.91 16.12 8.89
N LYS A 48 -21.85 16.10 9.84
CA LYS A 48 -23.17 16.73 9.71
C LYS A 48 -23.05 18.23 9.44
N GLY A 49 -22.12 18.91 10.11
CA GLY A 49 -21.84 20.33 9.85
C GLY A 49 -21.13 20.57 8.53
N ASN A 50 -20.20 19.69 8.14
CA ASN A 50 -19.45 19.82 6.90
C ASN A 50 -18.88 18.47 6.41
N ILE A 51 -19.45 17.93 5.33
CA ILE A 51 -19.04 16.64 4.76
C ILE A 51 -17.63 16.70 4.16
N SER A 52 -17.16 17.86 3.69
CA SER A 52 -15.81 18.01 3.13
C SER A 52 -14.71 17.76 4.16
N ARG A 53 -15.05 17.72 5.45
CA ARG A 53 -14.10 17.40 6.52
C ARG A 53 -13.49 16.01 6.39
N ILE A 54 -14.13 15.07 5.67
CA ILE A 54 -13.57 13.75 5.33
C ILE A 54 -12.13 13.85 4.79
N ILE A 55 -11.86 14.86 3.95
CA ILE A 55 -10.54 15.03 3.29
C ILE A 55 -9.46 15.44 4.29
N SER A 56 -9.82 16.17 5.35
CA SER A 56 -8.89 16.70 6.35
C SER A 56 -8.81 15.84 7.63
N MET A 57 -9.55 14.72 7.68
CA MET A 57 -9.56 13.84 8.85
C MET A 57 -8.36 12.89 8.87
N SER A 58 -7.99 12.49 10.09
CA SER A 58 -6.98 11.46 10.32
C SER A 58 -7.48 10.10 9.80
N ASP A 59 -6.55 9.16 9.55
CA ASP A 59 -6.94 7.80 9.15
C ASP A 59 -7.72 7.13 10.28
N GLU A 60 -7.31 7.39 11.52
CA GLU A 60 -7.87 6.80 12.72
C GLU A 60 -9.32 7.26 12.93
N ASP A 61 -9.60 8.55 12.76
CA ASP A 61 -10.95 9.11 12.93
C ASP A 61 -11.90 8.64 11.82
N LEU A 62 -11.41 8.50 10.58
CA LEU A 62 -12.19 7.94 9.48
C LEU A 62 -12.47 6.45 9.69
N GLN A 63 -11.50 5.69 10.22
CA GLN A 63 -11.69 4.27 10.53
C GLN A 63 -12.74 4.08 11.63
N VAL A 64 -12.74 4.93 12.66
CA VAL A 64 -13.78 4.89 13.71
C VAL A 64 -15.19 5.12 13.15
N LEU A 65 -15.34 5.98 12.13
CA LEU A 65 -16.62 6.19 11.45
C LEU A 65 -17.02 5.02 10.54
N ALA A 66 -16.05 4.43 9.83
CA ALA A 66 -16.30 3.29 8.96
C ALA A 66 -16.69 2.03 9.77
N ASP A 67 -16.08 1.83 10.94
CA ASP A 67 -16.33 0.69 11.83
C ASP A 67 -17.57 0.88 12.74
N ALA A 68 -18.19 2.06 12.75
CA ALA A 68 -19.33 2.34 13.63
C ALA A 68 -20.61 1.61 13.18
N ASP A 69 -21.52 1.37 14.12
CA ASP A 69 -22.82 0.80 13.77
C ASP A 69 -23.63 1.79 12.91
N THR A 70 -24.02 1.37 11.72
CA THR A 70 -24.79 2.19 10.76
C THR A 70 -26.07 2.75 11.37
N THR A 71 -26.72 2.00 12.25
CA THR A 71 -27.94 2.43 12.96
C THR A 71 -27.69 3.59 13.91
N GLU A 72 -26.60 3.53 14.67
CA GLU A 72 -26.21 4.60 15.61
C GLU A 72 -25.75 5.83 14.82
N LEU A 73 -24.95 5.62 13.77
CA LEU A 73 -24.46 6.69 12.90
C LEU A 73 -25.61 7.44 12.21
N ALA A 74 -26.65 6.73 11.75
CA ALA A 74 -27.83 7.36 11.16
C ALA A 74 -28.59 8.23 12.18
N GLN A 75 -28.71 7.76 13.42
CA GLN A 75 -29.33 8.53 14.51
C GLN A 75 -28.52 9.78 14.85
N ASP A 76 -27.19 9.65 14.91
CA ASP A 76 -26.27 10.74 15.22
C ASP A 76 -26.25 11.82 14.12
N LEU A 77 -26.29 11.40 12.86
CA LEU A 77 -26.41 12.30 11.72
C LEU A 77 -27.83 12.89 11.64
N GLY A 78 -28.84 12.21 12.19
CA GLY A 78 -30.25 12.55 12.01
C GLY A 78 -30.70 12.37 10.57
N GLU A 79 -30.12 11.40 9.86
CA GLU A 79 -30.29 11.16 8.42
C GLU A 79 -30.80 9.74 8.17
N SER A 80 -31.15 9.45 6.92
CA SER A 80 -31.58 8.10 6.54
C SER A 80 -30.46 7.07 6.70
N MET A 81 -30.83 5.82 6.97
CA MET A 81 -29.89 4.70 7.03
C MET A 81 -29.10 4.53 5.72
N VAL A 82 -29.75 4.78 4.58
CA VAL A 82 -29.11 4.74 3.25
C VAL A 82 -28.02 5.81 3.14
N TYR A 83 -28.29 7.01 3.64
CA TYR A 83 -27.29 8.07 3.67
C TYR A 83 -26.11 7.71 4.57
N ALA A 84 -26.36 7.19 5.78
CA ALA A 84 -25.31 6.75 6.68
C ALA A 84 -24.44 5.63 6.07
N GLN A 85 -25.05 4.65 5.39
CA GLN A 85 -24.31 3.61 4.65
C GLN A 85 -23.44 4.22 3.55
N SER A 86 -24.01 5.11 2.73
CA SER A 86 -23.27 5.76 1.65
C SER A 86 -22.07 6.58 2.16
N LEU A 87 -22.21 7.18 3.35
CA LEU A 87 -21.16 7.92 4.03
C LEU A 87 -20.07 6.97 4.53
N GLN A 88 -20.43 5.84 5.15
CA GLN A 88 -19.47 4.82 5.57
C GLN A 88 -18.67 4.26 4.38
N GLU A 89 -19.36 3.96 3.28
CA GLU A 89 -18.71 3.54 2.03
C GLU A 89 -17.77 4.61 1.48
N ALA A 90 -18.15 5.89 1.55
CA ALA A 90 -17.29 6.99 1.13
C ALA A 90 -16.04 7.12 2.02
N CYS A 91 -16.19 6.98 3.34
CA CYS A 91 -15.07 6.95 4.29
C CYS A 91 -14.13 5.78 4.00
N GLN A 92 -14.67 4.57 3.77
CA GLN A 92 -13.87 3.40 3.45
C GLN A 92 -13.11 3.57 2.13
N ARG A 93 -13.79 4.06 1.07
CA ARG A 93 -13.13 4.35 -0.22
C ARG A 93 -11.99 5.36 -0.08
N HIS A 94 -12.18 6.39 0.75
CA HIS A 94 -11.13 7.38 0.99
C HIS A 94 -9.93 6.79 1.73
N LEU A 95 -10.16 5.90 2.71
CA LEU A 95 -9.09 5.17 3.39
C LEU A 95 -8.32 4.26 2.40
N ASP A 96 -9.04 3.53 1.56
CA ASP A 96 -8.46 2.65 0.54
C ASP A 96 -7.58 3.44 -0.44
N ASP A 97 -8.05 4.59 -0.93
CA ASP A 97 -7.30 5.46 -1.84
C ASP A 97 -6.00 5.99 -1.20
N ARG A 98 -6.05 6.39 0.08
CA ARG A 98 -4.85 6.81 0.82
C ARG A 98 -3.84 5.68 0.95
N VAL A 99 -4.31 4.47 1.25
CA VAL A 99 -3.46 3.27 1.34
C VAL A 99 -2.85 2.94 -0.03
N GLN A 100 -3.64 2.99 -1.10
CA GLN A 100 -3.16 2.77 -2.47
C GLN A 100 -2.10 3.80 -2.87
N THR A 101 -2.33 5.07 -2.57
CA THR A 101 -1.40 6.17 -2.83
C THR A 101 -0.06 5.95 -2.12
N ARG A 102 -0.09 5.59 -0.83
CA ARG A 102 1.12 5.26 -0.06
C ARG A 102 1.89 4.10 -0.70
N LYS A 103 1.19 3.02 -1.05
CA LYS A 103 1.79 1.85 -1.72
C LYS A 103 2.45 2.23 -3.05
N ALA A 104 1.79 3.08 -3.84
CA ALA A 104 2.34 3.55 -5.12
C ALA A 104 3.61 4.38 -4.91
N ILE A 105 3.61 5.30 -3.94
CA ILE A 105 4.78 6.12 -3.60
C ILE A 105 5.95 5.22 -3.15
N ASP A 106 5.70 4.25 -2.28
CA ASP A 106 6.74 3.35 -1.79
C ASP A 106 7.33 2.48 -2.91
N LEU A 107 6.49 1.98 -3.83
CA LEU A 107 6.95 1.27 -5.01
C LEU A 107 7.85 2.15 -5.90
N LEU A 108 7.45 3.40 -6.15
CA LEU A 108 8.24 4.35 -6.95
C LEU A 108 9.58 4.68 -6.28
N ARG A 109 9.60 4.81 -4.95
CA ARG A 109 10.84 5.01 -4.19
C ARG A 109 11.80 3.83 -4.33
N LEU A 110 11.29 2.60 -4.26
CA LEU A 110 12.10 1.39 -4.47
C LEU A 110 12.67 1.35 -5.89
N TYR A 111 11.87 1.69 -6.90
CA TYR A 111 12.34 1.77 -8.29
C TYR A 111 13.43 2.82 -8.47
N SER A 112 13.24 4.03 -7.95
CA SER A 112 14.26 5.09 -8.00
C SER A 112 15.55 4.67 -7.28
N LYS A 113 15.44 3.98 -6.14
CA LYS A 113 16.60 3.46 -5.41
C LYS A 113 17.33 2.39 -6.24
N ALA A 114 16.62 1.47 -6.86
CA ALA A 114 17.22 0.45 -7.74
C ALA A 114 17.95 1.09 -8.93
N HIS A 115 17.37 2.13 -9.55
CA HIS A 115 18.02 2.92 -10.61
C HIS A 115 19.29 3.62 -10.15
N SER A 116 19.31 4.17 -8.94
CA SER A 116 20.54 4.79 -8.40
C SER A 116 21.64 3.77 -8.08
N ILE A 117 21.29 2.52 -7.78
CA ILE A 117 22.23 1.44 -7.44
C ILE A 117 22.74 0.74 -8.70
N SER A 118 21.94 0.68 -9.76
CA SER A 118 22.31 0.10 -11.05
C SER A 118 22.47 1.20 -12.10
N PRO A 119 23.67 1.79 -12.27
CA PRO A 119 23.89 2.94 -13.15
C PRO A 119 23.87 2.60 -14.65
N TYR A 120 23.46 1.38 -15.06
CA TYR A 120 23.33 1.04 -16.47
C TYR A 120 21.87 1.10 -16.93
N VAL A 121 21.44 2.30 -17.33
CA VAL A 121 20.33 2.49 -18.26
C VAL A 121 20.83 3.49 -19.30
N GLU A 122 21.13 2.99 -20.50
CA GLU A 122 21.35 3.86 -21.65
C GLU A 122 20.03 4.53 -21.99
N THR A 123 19.85 5.80 -21.61
CA THR A 123 18.89 6.66 -22.29
C THR A 123 19.53 7.09 -23.61
N GLU A 124 19.28 6.30 -24.66
CA GLU A 124 19.59 6.60 -26.05
C GLU A 124 19.15 8.03 -26.42
N SER A 125 20.01 9.04 -26.27
CA SER A 125 19.76 10.39 -26.81
C SER A 125 21.01 11.18 -27.22
N SER A 126 22.20 10.56 -27.28
CA SER A 126 23.41 11.25 -27.73
C SER A 126 23.99 10.67 -29.03
N LYS A 127 23.15 10.51 -30.08
CA LYS A 127 23.66 10.41 -31.46
C LYS A 127 24.01 11.81 -31.97
N LYS A 128 25.15 12.33 -31.51
CA LYS A 128 25.82 13.50 -32.13
C LYS A 128 26.22 13.09 -33.54
N ARG A 129 25.38 13.41 -34.54
CA ARG A 129 25.77 13.31 -35.95
C ARG A 129 26.79 14.40 -36.23
N CYS A 130 28.07 14.07 -36.11
CA CYS A 130 29.13 14.84 -36.78
C CYS A 130 29.05 14.53 -38.28
N HIS A 131 28.33 15.38 -39.00
CA HIS A 131 28.45 15.47 -40.45
C HIS A 131 28.51 16.94 -40.83
N SER A 132 29.58 17.62 -40.41
CA SER A 132 29.97 18.87 -41.05
C SER A 132 30.69 18.49 -42.34
N ARG A 133 30.01 18.67 -43.46
CA ARG A 133 30.62 18.62 -44.79
C ARG A 133 31.44 19.91 -44.91
N ASP A 134 32.76 19.80 -44.83
CA ASP A 134 33.64 20.87 -45.29
C ASP A 134 33.56 20.90 -46.82
N ILE A 135 32.59 21.65 -47.34
CA ILE A 135 32.67 22.17 -48.70
C ILE A 135 33.46 23.48 -48.57
N SER A 136 34.79 23.36 -48.53
CA SER A 136 35.66 24.47 -48.90
C SER A 136 35.83 24.41 -50.42
N SER A 137 34.82 24.94 -51.11
CA SER A 137 35.03 25.47 -52.46
C SER A 137 35.76 26.79 -52.27
N TYR A 138 36.94 26.96 -52.87
CA TYR A 138 37.30 28.14 -53.67
C TYR A 138 38.72 27.97 -54.25
N SER A 139 38.75 28.06 -55.59
CA SER A 139 39.80 28.54 -56.51
C SER A 139 41.24 28.06 -56.37
#